data_AF-A0A7C6QUT5-F1
#
_entry.id   AF-A0A7C6QUT5-F1
#
_cell.length_a   1.000
_cell.length_b   1.000
_cell.length_c   1.000
_cell.angle_alpha   90.00
_cell.angle_beta   90.00
_cell.angle_gamma   90.00
#
_symmetry.space_group_name_H-M   'P 1'
#
loop_
_entity.id
_entity.type
_entity.pdbx_description
1 polymer ?
#
loop_
_entity_poly.entity_id
_entity_poly.type
_entity_poly.pdbx_seq_one_letter_code
_entity_poly.pdbx_strand_id
1 'polypeptide(L)'
;MVKKAFALILAIIMIVSTLPLDVSAASSEDFQDTPAPEHWSAKALKAAVENGLLRGSDGKLNPGGNLLRAEMAAVINRAFGAIRQADLSSHCRRFRCQDL
;
A
#
# COMPACT_ATOMS: atom_id res chain seq x y z
N MET A 1 36.93 11.71 -23.49
CA MET A 1 36.05 12.48 -22.57
C MET A 1 34.86 11.66 -22.06
N VAL A 2 34.29 10.73 -22.84
CA VAL A 2 33.16 9.85 -22.46
C VAL A 2 33.38 8.94 -21.24
N LYS A 3 34.62 8.46 -21.00
CA LYS A 3 34.93 7.57 -19.86
C LYS A 3 34.82 8.27 -18.49
N LYS A 4 35.13 9.57 -18.44
CA LYS A 4 34.98 10.40 -17.23
C LYS A 4 33.51 10.77 -17.00
N ALA A 5 32.76 11.02 -18.08
CA ALA A 5 31.33 11.27 -18.01
C ALA A 5 30.55 10.04 -17.51
N PHE A 6 30.93 8.84 -17.95
CA PHE A 6 30.30 7.58 -17.50
C PHE A 6 30.52 7.32 -16.00
N ALA A 7 31.73 7.62 -15.50
CA ALA A 7 32.06 7.51 -14.08
C ALA A 7 31.28 8.52 -13.21
N LEU A 8 31.08 9.75 -13.69
CA LEU A 8 30.30 10.76 -12.98
C LEU A 8 28.80 10.42 -12.93
N ILE A 9 28.24 9.83 -14.00
CA ILE A 9 26.84 9.41 -14.02
C ILE A 9 26.57 8.29 -13.00
N LEU A 10 27.46 7.30 -12.90
CA LEU A 10 27.34 6.21 -11.93
C LEU A 10 27.45 6.70 -10.47
N ALA A 11 28.33 7.67 -10.21
CA ALA A 11 28.46 8.27 -8.89
C ALA A 11 27.21 9.04 -8.46
N ILE A 12 26.59 9.79 -9.37
CA ILE A 12 25.37 10.56 -9.10
C ILE A 12 24.17 9.63 -8.79
N ILE A 13 24.04 8.50 -9.49
CA ILE A 13 22.97 7.51 -9.26
C ILE A 13 23.07 6.89 -7.85
N MET A 14 24.28 6.60 -7.40
CA MET A 14 24.52 6.08 -6.04
C MET A 14 24.16 7.10 -4.96
N ILE A 15 24.48 8.39 -5.18
CA ILE A 15 24.16 9.45 -4.23
C ILE A 15 22.64 9.66 -4.15
N VAL A 16 21.94 9.73 -5.30
CA VAL A 16 20.47 9.90 -5.36
C VAL A 16 19.72 8.78 -4.63
N SER A 17 20.22 7.54 -4.67
CA SER A 17 19.58 6.40 -3.99
C SER A 17 19.73 6.41 -2.46
N THR A 18 20.64 7.23 -1.92
CA THR A 18 20.82 7.38 -0.46
C THR A 18 20.02 8.54 0.12
N LEU A 19 19.37 9.36 -0.71
CA LEU A 19 18.43 10.35 -0.22
C LEU A 19 17.20 9.61 0.34
N PRO A 20 16.85 9.81 1.62
CA PRO A 20 15.53 9.43 2.10
C PRO A 20 14.54 10.33 1.38
N LEU A 21 13.97 9.83 0.28
CA LEU A 21 12.73 10.37 -0.23
C LEU A 21 11.68 10.00 0.81
N ASP A 22 11.36 10.95 1.69
CA ASP A 22 10.20 10.86 2.56
C ASP A 22 8.96 10.76 1.66
N VAL A 23 8.59 9.53 1.32
CA VAL A 23 7.29 9.22 0.76
C VAL A 23 6.31 9.52 1.89
N SER A 24 5.73 10.73 1.85
CA SER A 24 4.75 11.18 2.83
C SER A 24 3.68 10.11 2.98
N ALA A 25 3.43 9.70 4.23
CA ALA A 25 2.28 8.87 4.55
C ALA A 25 1.03 9.63 4.10
N ALA A 26 0.20 8.98 3.28
CA ALA A 26 -1.06 9.56 2.82
C ALA A 26 -1.89 9.93 4.05
N SER A 27 -2.19 11.21 4.23
CA SER A 27 -3.08 11.70 5.27
C SER A 27 -4.52 11.52 4.79
N SER A 28 -5.48 11.41 5.69
CA SER A 28 -6.89 11.31 5.27
C SER A 28 -7.35 12.54 4.49
N GLU A 29 -6.68 13.69 4.66
CA GLU A 29 -6.94 14.92 3.91
C GLU A 29 -6.50 14.84 2.43
N ASP A 30 -5.69 13.87 2.05
CA ASP A 30 -5.21 13.71 0.67
C ASP A 30 -6.27 13.10 -0.26
N PHE A 31 -7.38 12.60 0.30
CA PHE A 31 -8.44 11.95 -0.45
C PHE A 31 -9.60 12.91 -0.72
N GLN A 32 -9.99 13.03 -2.00
CA GLN A 32 -11.01 13.97 -2.46
C GLN A 32 -12.42 13.67 -1.94
N ASP A 33 -12.65 12.46 -1.44
CA ASP A 33 -13.94 11.95 -0.98
C ASP A 33 -13.99 11.70 0.53
N THR A 34 -13.17 12.45 1.28
CA THR A 34 -13.20 12.41 2.74
C THR A 34 -14.55 12.90 3.27
N PRO A 35 -15.30 12.09 4.03
CA PRO A 35 -16.58 12.50 4.59
C PRO A 35 -16.43 13.72 5.50
N ALA A 36 -17.46 14.56 5.57
CA ALA A 36 -17.52 15.66 6.53
C ALA A 36 -17.25 15.15 7.96
N PRO A 37 -16.63 15.96 8.84
CA PRO A 37 -16.21 15.53 10.18
C PRO A 37 -17.37 15.05 11.07
N GLU A 38 -18.61 15.47 10.77
CA GLU A 38 -19.83 15.02 11.44
C GLU A 38 -20.35 13.65 10.96
N HIS A 39 -19.77 13.08 9.91
CA HIS A 39 -20.11 11.73 9.45
C HIS A 39 -19.49 10.67 10.39
N TRP A 40 -20.28 9.67 10.76
CA TRP A 40 -19.89 8.62 11.71
C TRP A 40 -18.59 7.89 11.32
N SER A 41 -18.30 7.79 10.01
CA SER A 41 -17.13 7.10 9.49
C SER A 41 -15.88 7.98 9.36
N ALA A 42 -15.98 9.30 9.46
CA ALA A 42 -14.86 10.22 9.23
C ALA A 42 -13.68 9.93 10.17
N LYS A 43 -13.95 9.78 11.48
CA LYS A 43 -12.93 9.47 12.48
C LYS A 43 -12.28 8.10 12.24
N ALA A 44 -13.08 7.10 11.85
CA ALA A 44 -12.61 5.76 11.59
C ALA A 44 -11.74 5.69 10.31
N LEU A 45 -12.14 6.38 9.24
CA LEU A 45 -11.34 6.47 8.01
C LEU A 45 -10.02 7.18 8.27
N LYS A 46 -10.03 8.30 9.02
CA LYS A 46 -8.81 9.02 9.38
C LYS A 46 -7.82 8.12 10.11
N ALA A 47 -8.27 7.45 11.17
CA ALA A 47 -7.42 6.52 11.91
C ALA A 47 -6.93 5.34 11.05
N ALA A 48 -7.78 4.80 10.17
CA ALA A 48 -7.43 3.66 9.33
C ALA A 48 -6.39 4.02 8.25
N VAL A 49 -6.45 5.24 7.70
CA VAL A 49 -5.45 5.76 6.76
C VAL A 49 -4.14 6.08 7.48
N GLU A 50 -4.20 6.77 8.63
CA GLU A 50 -3.02 7.10 9.44
C GLU A 50 -2.25 5.85 9.88
N ASN A 51 -2.96 4.77 10.22
CA ASN A 51 -2.36 3.48 10.58
C ASN A 51 -1.96 2.63 9.36
N GLY A 52 -2.12 3.13 8.13
CA GLY A 52 -1.79 2.43 6.89
C GLY A 52 -2.63 1.16 6.62
N LEU A 53 -3.77 1.02 7.31
CA LEU A 53 -4.69 -0.11 7.13
C LEU A 53 -5.44 0.00 5.80
N LEU A 54 -5.86 1.23 5.48
CA LEU A 54 -6.53 1.58 4.25
C LEU A 54 -5.60 2.37 3.33
N ARG A 55 -5.69 2.04 2.04
CA ARG A 55 -5.07 2.81 0.95
C ARG A 55 -6.15 3.05 -0.09
N GLY A 56 -6.35 4.31 -0.44
CA GLY A 56 -7.22 4.65 -1.55
C GLY A 56 -6.58 4.35 -2.89
N SER A 57 -7.41 4.38 -3.94
CA SER A 57 -6.97 4.32 -5.34
C SER A 57 -7.35 5.63 -6.02
N ASP A 58 -6.51 6.12 -6.92
CA ASP A 58 -6.79 7.32 -7.74
C ASP A 58 -7.18 8.57 -6.93
N GLY A 59 -6.60 8.72 -5.73
CA GLY A 59 -6.89 9.85 -4.82
C GLY A 59 -8.27 9.79 -4.15
N LYS A 60 -8.90 8.61 -4.10
CA LYS A 60 -10.20 8.37 -3.45
C LYS A 60 -10.17 7.15 -2.53
N LEU A 61 -10.91 7.20 -1.42
CA LEU A 61 -11.12 6.09 -0.47
C LEU A 61 -12.38 5.28 -0.76
N ASN A 62 -13.34 5.89 -1.44
CA ASN A 62 -14.67 5.39 -1.77
C ASN A 62 -15.42 4.75 -0.57
N PRO A 63 -15.69 5.51 0.52
CA PRO A 63 -16.29 4.97 1.75
C PRO A 63 -17.67 4.33 1.58
N GLY A 64 -18.43 4.76 0.56
CA GLY A 64 -19.75 4.19 0.22
C GLY A 64 -19.71 3.13 -0.88
N GLY A 65 -18.52 2.82 -1.40
CA GLY A 65 -18.32 1.84 -2.46
C GLY A 65 -18.49 0.40 -1.99
N ASN A 66 -18.59 -0.50 -2.96
CA ASN A 66 -18.64 -1.94 -2.70
C ASN A 66 -17.25 -2.44 -2.29
N LEU A 67 -17.12 -2.97 -1.07
CA LEU A 67 -15.86 -3.54 -0.58
C LEU A 67 -15.68 -4.98 -1.10
N LEU A 68 -14.57 -5.27 -1.77
CA LEU A 68 -14.27 -6.61 -2.26
C LEU A 68 -13.76 -7.51 -1.11
N ARG A 69 -14.05 -8.82 -1.20
CA ARG A 69 -13.56 -9.81 -0.21
C ARG A 69 -12.04 -9.80 -0.08
N ALA A 70 -11.34 -9.64 -1.20
CA ALA A 70 -9.88 -9.56 -1.22
C ALA A 70 -9.35 -8.31 -0.49
N GLU A 71 -10.03 -7.18 -0.63
CA GLU A 71 -9.67 -5.92 0.04
C GLU A 71 -9.89 -6.02 1.54
N MET A 72 -11.04 -6.58 1.96
CA MET A 72 -11.31 -6.85 3.36
C MET A 72 -10.24 -7.75 3.99
N ALA A 73 -9.87 -8.85 3.32
CA ALA A 73 -8.81 -9.74 3.77
C ALA A 73 -7.47 -9.00 3.89
N ALA A 74 -7.15 -8.11 2.95
CA ALA A 74 -5.93 -7.31 3.01
C ALA A 74 -5.92 -6.34 4.20
N VAL A 75 -7.05 -5.68 4.52
CA VAL A 75 -7.17 -4.80 5.69
C VAL A 75 -6.97 -5.59 6.98
N ILE A 76 -7.63 -6.74 7.11
CA ILE A 76 -7.47 -7.65 8.25
C ILE A 76 -6.00 -8.09 8.37
N ASN A 77 -5.37 -8.50 7.27
CA ASN A 77 -3.99 -8.94 7.27
C ASN A 77 -3.02 -7.84 7.78
N ARG A 78 -3.26 -6.58 7.39
CA ARG A 78 -2.50 -5.42 7.87
C ARG A 78 -2.78 -5.13 9.34
N ALA A 79 -4.04 -5.18 9.76
CA ALA A 79 -4.44 -4.91 11.15
C ALA A 79 -3.82 -5.90 12.14
N PHE A 80 -3.76 -7.18 11.77
CA PHE A 80 -3.18 -8.23 12.62
C PHE A 80 -1.67 -8.42 12.41
N GLY A 81 -1.02 -7.64 11.53
CA GLY A 81 0.41 -7.76 11.27
C GLY A 81 0.79 -9.17 10.80
N ALA A 82 -0.05 -9.81 9.99
CA ALA A 82 0.24 -11.12 9.42
C ALA A 82 1.28 -10.97 8.31
N ILE A 83 2.55 -10.95 8.74
CA ILE A 83 3.74 -10.78 7.89
C ILE A 83 4.16 -12.11 7.25
N ARG A 84 3.61 -13.24 7.72
CA ARG A 84 3.90 -14.54 7.12
C ARG A 84 3.09 -14.70 5.84
N GLN A 85 3.78 -14.79 4.72
CA GLN A 85 3.18 -15.33 3.52
C GLN A 85 2.73 -16.75 3.83
N ALA A 86 1.45 -17.02 3.66
CA ALA A 86 0.96 -18.38 3.68
C ALA A 86 1.67 -19.10 2.53
N ASP A 87 2.59 -20.01 2.87
CA ASP A 87 3.22 -20.89 1.91
C ASP A 87 2.16 -21.88 1.40
N LEU A 88 1.48 -21.45 0.33
CA LEU A 88 0.45 -22.24 -0.35
C LEU A 88 1.07 -23.44 -1.11
N SER A 89 2.40 -23.54 -1.21
CA SER A 89 3.06 -24.71 -1.80
C SER A 89 2.70 -26.00 -1.06
N SER A 90 2.54 -25.91 0.27
CA SER A 90 2.08 -27.03 1.12
C SER A 90 0.60 -27.38 0.92
N HIS A 91 -0.24 -26.42 0.47
CA HIS A 91 -1.68 -26.58 0.28
C HIS A 91 -2.06 -27.11 -1.11
N CYS A 92 -1.18 -26.99 -2.11
CA CYS A 92 -1.35 -27.58 -3.44
C CYS A 92 -1.43 -29.13 -3.41
N ARG A 93 -1.02 -29.78 -2.31
CA ARG A 93 -1.23 -31.23 -2.11
C ARG A 93 -2.66 -31.62 -1.72
N ARG A 94 -3.48 -30.69 -1.19
CA ARG A 94 -4.81 -31.02 -0.64
C ARG A 94 -5.97 -30.63 -1.55
N PHE A 95 -5.79 -29.64 -2.40
CA PHE A 95 -6.74 -29.29 -3.45
C PHE A 95 -5.99 -29.34 -4.78
N ARG A 96 -6.36 -30.32 -5.61
CA ARG A 96 -5.80 -30.59 -6.95
C ARG A 96 -5.45 -29.29 -7.66
N CYS A 97 -4.15 -29.03 -7.78
CA CYS A 97 -3.60 -28.17 -8.83
C CYS A 97 -3.74 -28.95 -10.14
N GLN A 98 -4.94 -28.96 -10.70
CA GLN A 98 -5.17 -29.31 -12.10
C GLN A 98 -5.89 -28.10 -12.70
N ASP A 99 -5.24 -27.52 -13.70
CA ASP A 99 -5.74 -26.47 -14.60
C ASP A 99 -5.48 -25.02 -14.17
N LEU A 100 -4.20 -24.63 -14.16
CA LEU A 100 -3.73 -23.44 -14.89
C LEU A 100 -2.26 -23.59 -15.30
#